data_AF-A0A3Q9J4B5-F1
#
_entry.id   AF-A0A3Q9J4B5-F1
#
_cell.length_a   1.000
_cell.length_b   1.000
_cell.length_c   1.000
_cell.angle_alpha   90.00
_cell.angle_beta   90.00
_cell.angle_gamma   90.00
#
_symmetry.space_group_name_H-M   'P 1'
#
loop_
_entity.id
_entity.type
_entity.pdbx_description
1 polymer ?
#
loop_
_entity_poly.entity_id
_entity_poly.type
_entity_poly.pdbx_seq_one_letter_code
_entity_poly.pdbx_strand_id
1 'polypeptide(L)'
;MRPMEDRREEVGSRAPLVLAVSNLVIDSFPKPRAWNDSYRYLGLRQATNTVSTGSLNSSLGPYLVELMASWGTRIDLGPVLHHVGVGDYDIVVAKRVRPVGEVGTLERLAPSLDNFGLKPPRQAIEALDGELSDVARDLDISRSLGTGEVLGRRLASLATYFDLHPAILLVSLRRVYGLTLDVRFDGRLEAKHSGLSAGQAMLLSMVVRIAAAIRPGSLVLIDEPETGTHPDWQSSFIPMIKETLPPEAASHFFIASHSPFLVSDANDVLRADGSPLFEEVTSDVRGMSVEGILYRIFGTRVVGNSAVDADLTRVVTWISGREQGAQTPSDIIGAAIRLEGISSEETPTVNAILAELVRVRERPAS
;
A
#
# COMPACT_ATOMS: atom_id res chain seq x y z
N MET A 1 -9.50 -17.73 -38.43
CA MET A 1 -8.19 -17.94 -37.78
C MET A 1 -7.22 -16.95 -38.41
N ARG A 2 -6.84 -15.88 -37.70
CA ARG A 2 -5.74 -14.99 -38.08
C ARG A 2 -4.58 -15.23 -37.10
N PRO A 3 -3.31 -15.14 -37.53
CA PRO A 3 -2.17 -15.53 -36.71
C PRO A 3 -1.95 -14.58 -35.52
N MET A 4 -1.32 -15.11 -34.48
CA MET A 4 -1.19 -14.53 -33.14
C MET A 4 0.00 -13.56 -32.97
N GLU A 5 0.60 -13.06 -34.05
CA GLU A 5 1.88 -12.33 -33.99
C GLU A 5 1.80 -10.79 -34.11
N ASP A 6 0.60 -10.20 -34.21
CA ASP A 6 0.45 -8.76 -34.48
C ASP A 6 -0.29 -7.96 -33.40
N ARG A 7 -0.22 -8.39 -32.12
CA ARG A 7 -0.72 -7.60 -30.96
C ARG A 7 0.40 -6.89 -30.20
N ARG A 8 1.40 -6.37 -30.92
CA ARG A 8 2.42 -5.49 -30.37
C ARG A 8 2.27 -4.08 -30.95
N GLU A 9 1.08 -3.50 -30.91
CA GLU A 9 0.87 -2.07 -31.20
C GLU A 9 -0.57 -1.63 -30.86
N GLU A 10 -0.96 -1.74 -29.58
CA GLU A 10 -2.07 -0.96 -29.01
C GLU A 10 -1.70 -0.58 -27.56
N VAL A 11 -0.55 0.10 -27.38
CA VAL A 11 -0.30 0.88 -26.16
C VAL A 11 -1.02 2.21 -26.33
N GLY A 12 -2.34 2.16 -26.27
CA GLY A 12 -3.25 3.29 -26.43
C GLY A 12 -4.36 3.24 -25.38
N SER A 13 -4.31 4.21 -24.45
CA SER A 13 -5.45 4.80 -23.74
C SER A 13 -6.29 3.96 -22.76
N ARG A 14 -5.74 2.98 -22.03
CA ARG A 14 -6.41 2.56 -20.77
C ARG A 14 -5.90 3.43 -19.63
N ALA A 15 -6.81 4.17 -18.98
CA ALA A 15 -6.47 4.98 -17.81
C ALA A 15 -5.77 4.11 -16.76
N PRO A 16 -4.75 4.64 -16.05
CA PRO A 16 -4.03 3.87 -15.06
C PRO A 16 -5.00 3.35 -13.99
N LEU A 17 -4.86 2.08 -13.61
CA LEU A 17 -5.62 1.53 -12.49
C LEU A 17 -5.16 2.22 -11.21
N VAL A 18 -6.10 2.90 -10.55
CA VAL A 18 -5.85 3.52 -9.24
C VAL A 18 -6.14 2.50 -8.14
N LEU A 19 -5.13 2.22 -7.31
CA LEU A 19 -5.26 1.43 -6.09
C LEU A 19 -5.26 2.38 -4.90
N ALA A 20 -6.29 2.32 -4.06
CA ALA A 20 -6.37 3.11 -2.84
C ALA A 20 -6.26 2.21 -1.62
N VAL A 21 -5.24 2.43 -0.80
CA VAL A 21 -4.86 1.54 0.29
C VAL A 21 -4.79 2.33 1.58
N SER A 22 -5.51 1.89 2.61
CA SER A 22 -5.40 2.44 3.95
C SER A 22 -5.55 1.32 4.97
N ASN A 23 -4.74 1.42 6.03
CA ASN A 23 -4.88 0.59 7.21
C ASN A 23 -5.79 1.21 8.27
N LEU A 24 -6.26 2.44 8.05
CA LEU A 24 -7.15 3.14 8.94
C LEU A 24 -8.55 2.52 8.91
N VAL A 25 -9.20 2.52 10.07
CA VAL A 25 -10.62 2.14 10.19
C VAL A 25 -11.51 3.18 9.53
N ILE A 26 -11.05 4.42 9.45
CA ILE A 26 -11.73 5.55 8.82
C ILE A 26 -10.72 6.21 7.89
N ASP A 27 -11.01 6.18 6.59
CA ASP A 27 -10.25 6.86 5.54
C ASP A 27 -11.18 7.66 4.65
N SER A 28 -10.58 8.55 3.86
CA SER A 28 -11.30 9.42 2.90
C SER A 28 -11.41 8.82 1.49
N PHE A 29 -10.91 7.60 1.28
CA PHE A 29 -10.94 6.99 -0.04
C PHE A 29 -12.38 6.56 -0.41
N PRO A 30 -12.83 6.82 -1.65
CA PRO A 30 -14.16 6.44 -2.09
C PRO A 30 -14.28 4.92 -2.20
N LYS A 31 -15.20 4.30 -1.46
CA LYS A 31 -15.52 2.88 -1.61
C LYS A 31 -16.55 2.69 -2.75
N PRO A 32 -16.19 2.05 -3.87
CA PRO A 32 -17.11 1.90 -4.99
C PRO A 32 -18.28 0.97 -4.64
N ARG A 33 -19.46 1.25 -5.19
CA ARG A 33 -20.69 0.43 -4.98
C ARG A 33 -20.73 -0.83 -5.86
N ALA A 34 -19.99 -0.84 -6.96
CA ALA A 34 -19.89 -1.94 -7.92
C ALA A 34 -18.43 -2.14 -8.33
N TRP A 35 -18.16 -3.15 -9.15
CA TRP A 35 -16.82 -3.37 -9.70
C TRP A 35 -16.38 -2.16 -10.55
N ASN A 36 -15.12 -1.75 -10.42
CA ASN A 36 -14.54 -0.67 -11.21
C ASN A 36 -13.14 -1.10 -11.69
N ASP A 37 -12.98 -1.18 -13.00
CA ASP A 37 -11.72 -1.60 -13.63
C ASP A 37 -10.59 -0.56 -13.53
N SER A 38 -10.94 0.69 -13.25
CA SER A 38 -10.00 1.83 -13.16
C SER A 38 -9.72 2.25 -11.71
N TYR A 39 -10.47 1.73 -10.73
CA TYR A 39 -10.29 2.07 -9.32
C TYR A 39 -10.60 0.89 -8.40
N ARG A 40 -9.64 0.52 -7.56
CA ARG A 40 -9.79 -0.54 -6.54
C ARG A 40 -9.51 0.05 -5.16
N TYR A 41 -10.54 0.06 -4.31
CA TYR A 41 -10.38 0.32 -2.88
C TYR A 41 -9.94 -0.96 -2.18
N LEU A 42 -8.76 -0.91 -1.57
CA LEU A 42 -8.13 -2.04 -0.86
C LEU A 42 -8.08 -1.81 0.65
N GLY A 43 -8.65 -0.73 1.20
CA GLY A 43 -8.57 -0.42 2.62
C GLY A 43 -9.41 -1.34 3.53
N LEU A 44 -9.20 -1.24 4.84
CA LEU A 44 -9.76 -2.17 5.85
C LEU A 44 -11.14 -1.79 6.40
N ARG A 45 -11.74 -0.67 5.97
CA ARG A 45 -13.09 -0.23 6.42
C ARG A 45 -14.13 -1.36 6.46
N GLN A 46 -14.47 -1.78 7.67
CA GLN A 46 -15.55 -2.72 7.98
C GLN A 46 -16.75 -2.00 8.61
N ALA A 47 -17.91 -2.66 8.66
CA ALA A 47 -19.13 -2.11 9.25
C ALA A 47 -19.03 -1.96 10.79
N THR A 48 -18.14 -2.72 11.41
CA THR A 48 -17.73 -2.57 12.81
C THR A 48 -16.43 -1.79 12.81
N ASN A 49 -16.31 -0.73 13.63
CA ASN A 49 -15.09 0.10 13.77
C ASN A 49 -13.91 -0.67 14.43
N THR A 50 -13.83 -1.98 14.25
CA THR A 50 -12.83 -2.87 14.83
C THR A 50 -12.21 -3.72 13.73
N VAL A 51 -10.94 -3.49 13.46
CA VAL A 51 -10.08 -4.41 12.72
C VAL A 51 -9.43 -5.34 13.73
N SER A 52 -9.87 -6.60 13.76
CA SER A 52 -9.21 -7.63 14.56
C SER A 52 -8.17 -8.37 13.71
N THR A 53 -7.15 -8.94 14.35
CA THR A 53 -6.22 -9.88 13.70
C THR A 53 -6.98 -11.01 13.00
N GLY A 54 -8.01 -11.57 13.62
CA GLY A 54 -8.88 -12.56 12.98
C GLY A 54 -9.55 -12.07 11.68
N SER A 55 -9.99 -10.81 11.64
CA SER A 55 -10.60 -10.23 10.43
C SER A 55 -9.56 -10.00 9.31
N LEU A 56 -8.35 -9.56 9.67
CA LEU A 56 -7.22 -9.42 8.74
C LEU A 56 -6.83 -10.76 8.14
N ASN A 57 -6.66 -11.78 8.97
CA ASN A 57 -6.28 -13.13 8.56
C ASN A 57 -7.33 -13.71 7.60
N SER A 58 -8.62 -13.51 7.90
CA SER A 58 -9.71 -13.94 7.02
C SER A 58 -9.75 -13.23 5.66
N SER A 59 -9.04 -12.10 5.53
CA SER A 59 -8.95 -11.31 4.30
C SER A 59 -7.74 -11.66 3.43
N LEU A 60 -6.67 -12.23 4.00
CA LEU A 60 -5.44 -12.56 3.27
C LEU A 60 -5.64 -13.63 2.21
N GLY A 61 -6.29 -14.75 2.57
CA GLY A 61 -6.49 -15.88 1.66
C GLY A 61 -7.08 -15.49 0.30
N PRO A 62 -8.16 -14.68 0.26
CA PRO A 62 -8.70 -14.18 -1.00
C PRO A 62 -7.69 -13.40 -1.87
N TYR A 63 -6.89 -12.51 -1.28
CA TYR A 63 -5.90 -11.73 -2.03
C TYR A 63 -4.72 -12.58 -2.49
N LEU A 64 -4.26 -13.55 -1.67
CA LEU A 64 -3.21 -14.48 -2.09
C LEU A 64 -3.66 -15.35 -3.26
N VAL A 65 -4.91 -15.82 -3.26
CA VAL A 65 -5.49 -16.56 -4.41
C VAL A 65 -5.66 -15.65 -5.63
N GLU A 66 -6.08 -14.40 -5.44
CA GLU A 66 -6.15 -13.40 -6.53
C GLU A 66 -4.78 -13.10 -7.12
N LEU A 67 -3.74 -13.01 -6.29
CA LEU A 67 -2.34 -12.86 -6.69
C LEU A 67 -1.90 -14.04 -7.55
N MET A 68 -2.10 -15.26 -7.06
CA MET A 68 -1.79 -16.49 -7.82
C MET A 68 -2.52 -16.55 -9.16
N ALA A 69 -3.78 -16.08 -9.21
CA ALA A 69 -4.55 -16.07 -10.45
C ALA A 69 -4.15 -14.96 -11.44
N SER A 70 -3.68 -13.82 -10.93
CA SER A 70 -3.40 -12.62 -11.76
C SER A 70 -1.93 -12.56 -12.21
N TRP A 71 -1.01 -12.99 -11.36
CA TRP A 71 0.43 -12.90 -11.58
C TRP A 71 1.14 -14.25 -11.58
N GLY A 72 0.48 -15.34 -11.16
CA GLY A 72 1.13 -16.65 -11.00
C GLY A 72 2.31 -16.55 -10.03
N THR A 73 3.50 -16.95 -10.49
CA THR A 73 4.75 -16.91 -9.71
C THR A 73 5.61 -15.66 -10.00
N ARG A 74 5.07 -14.65 -10.69
CA ARG A 74 5.86 -13.47 -11.12
C ARG A 74 6.13 -12.47 -10.01
N ILE A 75 5.27 -12.43 -8.99
CA ILE A 75 5.47 -11.62 -7.80
C ILE A 75 5.98 -12.54 -6.70
N ASP A 76 7.16 -12.24 -6.18
CA ASP A 76 7.75 -12.98 -5.07
C ASP A 76 7.39 -12.32 -3.75
N LEU A 77 6.64 -13.03 -2.89
CA LEU A 77 6.32 -12.56 -1.53
C LEU A 77 7.45 -12.85 -0.53
N GLY A 78 8.51 -13.54 -0.94
CA GLY A 78 9.68 -13.85 -0.10
C GLY A 78 10.22 -12.64 0.68
N PRO A 79 10.41 -11.45 0.07
CA PRO A 79 10.87 -10.26 0.79
C PRO A 79 9.97 -9.87 1.95
N VAL A 80 8.66 -9.76 1.75
CA VAL A 80 7.72 -9.40 2.83
C VAL A 80 7.60 -10.50 3.87
N LEU A 81 7.61 -11.77 3.48
CA LEU A 81 7.56 -12.92 4.40
C LEU A 81 8.79 -12.96 5.31
N HIS A 82 9.99 -12.81 4.73
CA HIS A 82 11.25 -12.72 5.47
C HIS A 82 11.23 -11.57 6.48
N HIS A 83 10.76 -10.39 6.06
CA HIS A 83 10.61 -9.25 6.96
C HIS A 83 9.67 -9.60 8.12
N VAL A 84 8.49 -10.16 7.88
CA VAL A 84 7.58 -10.49 9.00
C VAL A 84 7.97 -11.75 9.79
N GLY A 85 9.09 -12.39 9.46
CA GLY A 85 9.61 -13.56 10.16
C GLY A 85 8.88 -14.86 9.85
N VAL A 86 8.33 -14.97 8.64
CA VAL A 86 7.63 -16.16 8.12
C VAL A 86 8.49 -16.82 7.05
N GLY A 87 8.72 -18.12 7.18
CA GLY A 87 9.53 -18.88 6.21
C GLY A 87 8.75 -19.26 4.97
N ASP A 88 7.52 -19.76 5.15
CA ASP A 88 6.66 -20.22 4.06
C ASP A 88 5.19 -20.02 4.36
N TYR A 89 4.35 -20.02 3.31
CA TYR A 89 2.91 -19.96 3.44
C TYR A 89 2.21 -20.94 2.50
N ASP A 90 1.04 -21.41 2.93
CA ASP A 90 0.16 -22.21 2.09
C ASP A 90 -1.30 -21.84 2.34
N ILE A 91 -2.17 -22.14 1.37
CA ILE A 91 -3.60 -21.86 1.44
C ILE A 91 -4.33 -23.18 1.26
N VAL A 92 -5.00 -23.59 2.33
CA VAL A 92 -5.89 -24.74 2.29
C VAL A 92 -7.27 -24.28 1.90
N VAL A 93 -7.78 -24.84 0.81
CA VAL A 93 -9.14 -24.63 0.36
C VAL A 93 -10.02 -25.72 0.96
N ALA A 94 -11.15 -25.30 1.54
CA ALA A 94 -12.17 -26.22 2.04
C ALA A 94 -13.56 -25.72 1.68
N LYS A 95 -14.56 -26.58 1.83
CA LYS A 95 -15.97 -26.23 1.65
C LYS A 95 -16.68 -26.31 3.00
N ARG A 96 -17.42 -25.26 3.36
CA ARG A 96 -18.37 -25.34 4.47
C ARG A 96 -19.57 -26.19 4.04
N VAL A 97 -19.92 -27.17 4.88
CA VAL A 97 -21.21 -27.85 4.79
C VAL A 97 -22.28 -26.80 5.03
N ARG A 98 -22.99 -26.40 3.97
CA ARG A 98 -24.16 -25.54 4.09
C ARG A 98 -25.39 -26.44 4.23
N PRO A 99 -26.35 -26.09 5.11
CA PRO A 99 -27.64 -26.74 5.09
C PRO A 99 -28.25 -26.60 3.69
N VAL A 100 -28.84 -27.68 3.18
CA VAL A 100 -29.51 -27.69 1.87
C VAL A 100 -30.66 -26.69 1.96
N GLY A 101 -30.46 -25.50 1.40
CA GLY A 101 -31.53 -24.51 1.21
C GLY A 101 -32.30 -24.80 -0.07
N GLU A 102 -33.55 -24.35 -0.13
CA GLU A 102 -34.46 -24.51 -1.28
C GLU A 102 -33.99 -23.76 -2.54
N VAL A 103 -33.08 -22.78 -2.40
CA VAL A 103 -32.58 -21.96 -3.50
C VAL A 103 -31.31 -22.56 -4.10
N GLY A 104 -31.34 -22.85 -5.40
CA GLY A 104 -30.22 -23.43 -6.14
C GLY A 104 -28.98 -22.53 -6.22
N THR A 105 -27.89 -23.07 -6.77
CA THR A 105 -26.65 -22.32 -7.02
C THR A 105 -26.86 -21.23 -8.05
N LEU A 106 -27.60 -21.54 -9.12
CA LEU A 106 -27.92 -20.62 -10.21
C LEU A 106 -28.68 -19.38 -9.72
N GLU A 107 -29.70 -19.56 -8.89
CA GLU A 107 -30.51 -18.47 -8.32
C GLU A 107 -29.70 -17.59 -7.34
N ARG A 108 -28.57 -18.08 -6.83
CA ARG A 108 -27.64 -17.30 -5.99
C ARG A 108 -26.50 -16.67 -6.78
N LEU A 109 -26.11 -17.25 -7.91
CA LEU A 109 -25.03 -16.74 -8.74
C LEU A 109 -25.41 -15.43 -9.44
N ALA A 110 -26.62 -15.34 -10.01
CA ALA A 110 -27.06 -14.12 -10.68
C ALA A 110 -27.05 -12.88 -9.74
N PRO A 111 -27.62 -12.92 -8.52
CA PRO A 111 -27.47 -11.83 -7.55
C PRO A 111 -26.01 -11.57 -7.12
N SER A 112 -25.17 -12.62 -7.05
CA SER A 112 -23.75 -12.46 -6.74
C SER A 112 -23.03 -11.62 -7.79
N LEU A 113 -23.30 -11.86 -9.07
CA LEU A 113 -22.74 -11.09 -10.20
C LEU A 113 -23.32 -9.66 -10.27
N ASP A 114 -24.62 -9.49 -9.99
CA ASP A 114 -25.25 -8.17 -9.98
C ASP A 114 -24.67 -7.25 -8.90
N ASN A 115 -24.19 -7.79 -7.78
CA ASN A 115 -23.43 -7.01 -6.77
C ASN A 115 -22.13 -6.41 -7.32
N PHE A 116 -21.62 -6.93 -8.43
CA PHE A 116 -20.48 -6.36 -9.15
C PHE A 116 -20.91 -5.45 -10.32
N GLY A 117 -22.21 -5.26 -10.52
CA GLY A 117 -22.78 -4.54 -11.67
C GLY A 117 -22.82 -5.38 -12.95
N LEU A 118 -22.64 -6.69 -12.85
CA LEU A 118 -22.61 -7.59 -14.00
C LEU A 118 -23.98 -8.24 -14.22
N LYS A 119 -24.51 -8.11 -15.44
CA LYS A 119 -25.79 -8.70 -15.86
C LYS A 119 -25.63 -9.56 -17.14
N PRO A 120 -24.83 -10.64 -17.09
CA PRO A 120 -24.65 -11.50 -18.25
C PRO A 120 -25.96 -12.24 -18.59
N PRO A 121 -26.11 -12.69 -19.85
CA PRO A 121 -27.28 -13.48 -20.26
C PRO A 121 -27.34 -14.81 -19.50
N ARG A 122 -28.56 -15.32 -19.28
CA ARG A 122 -28.81 -16.54 -18.48
C ARG A 122 -27.92 -17.73 -18.89
N GLN A 123 -27.72 -17.96 -20.19
CA GLN A 123 -26.89 -19.05 -20.69
C GLN A 123 -25.43 -18.94 -20.23
N ALA A 124 -24.88 -17.71 -20.15
CA ALA A 124 -23.53 -17.49 -19.64
C ALA A 124 -23.45 -17.73 -18.13
N ILE A 125 -24.52 -17.39 -17.39
CA ILE A 125 -24.63 -17.69 -15.96
C ILE A 125 -24.68 -19.20 -15.73
N GLU A 126 -25.46 -19.94 -16.52
CA GLU A 126 -25.56 -21.40 -16.43
C GLU A 126 -24.23 -22.08 -16.75
N ALA A 127 -23.52 -21.63 -17.79
CA ALA A 127 -22.18 -22.13 -18.11
C ALA A 127 -21.18 -21.85 -16.98
N LEU A 128 -21.19 -20.64 -16.42
CA LEU A 128 -20.34 -20.27 -15.29
C LEU A 128 -20.67 -21.07 -14.04
N ASP A 129 -21.95 -21.30 -13.75
CA ASP A 129 -22.40 -22.11 -12.61
C ASP A 129 -21.85 -23.55 -12.70
N GLY A 130 -21.90 -24.16 -13.89
CA GLY A 130 -21.31 -25.48 -14.14
C GLY A 130 -19.82 -25.53 -13.76
N GLU A 131 -19.03 -24.60 -14.32
CA GLU A 131 -17.59 -24.54 -14.08
C GLU A 131 -17.25 -24.27 -12.60
N LEU A 132 -17.95 -23.33 -11.95
CA LEU A 132 -17.73 -23.03 -10.53
C LEU A 132 -18.15 -24.20 -9.62
N SER A 133 -19.21 -24.93 -9.98
CA SER A 133 -19.64 -26.14 -9.27
C SER A 133 -18.59 -27.24 -9.35
N ASP A 134 -17.96 -27.43 -10.50
CA ASP A 134 -16.89 -28.41 -10.71
C ASP A 134 -15.63 -28.03 -9.92
N VAL A 135 -15.20 -26.77 -9.97
CA VAL A 135 -14.11 -26.26 -9.12
C VAL A 135 -14.40 -26.52 -7.63
N ALA A 136 -15.61 -26.20 -7.18
CA ALA A 136 -16.00 -26.38 -5.78
C ALA A 136 -16.09 -27.85 -5.36
N ARG A 137 -16.37 -28.78 -6.28
CA ARG A 137 -16.43 -30.22 -6.02
C ARG A 137 -15.03 -30.83 -5.91
N ASP A 138 -14.14 -30.51 -6.85
CA ASP A 138 -12.79 -31.05 -6.91
C ASP A 138 -11.94 -30.63 -5.69
N LEU A 139 -12.10 -29.38 -5.25
CA LEU A 139 -11.32 -28.83 -4.15
C LEU A 139 -11.84 -29.27 -2.76
N ASP A 140 -13.12 -29.61 -2.64
CA ASP A 140 -13.68 -30.15 -1.39
C ASP A 140 -13.05 -31.50 -1.01
N ILE A 141 -12.70 -32.30 -2.02
CA ILE A 141 -12.07 -33.62 -1.84
C ILE A 141 -10.58 -33.48 -1.51
N SER A 142 -9.93 -32.40 -1.98
CA SER A 142 -8.48 -32.30 -1.91
C SER A 142 -7.97 -32.00 -0.49
N ARG A 143 -8.56 -31.04 0.24
CA ARG A 143 -8.17 -30.58 1.62
C ARG A 143 -6.67 -30.70 1.95
N SER A 144 -5.83 -30.50 0.95
CA SER A 144 -4.40 -30.77 0.98
C SER A 144 -3.63 -29.47 0.86
N LEU A 145 -2.34 -29.55 1.19
CA LEU A 145 -1.43 -28.45 0.95
C LEU A 145 -1.36 -28.14 -0.56
N GLY A 146 -1.19 -26.87 -0.91
CA GLY A 146 -1.11 -26.41 -2.32
C GLY A 146 -2.46 -26.29 -3.03
N THR A 147 -3.58 -26.51 -2.35
CA THR A 147 -4.92 -26.35 -2.96
C THR A 147 -5.22 -24.91 -3.37
N GLY A 148 -4.63 -23.91 -2.72
CA GLY A 148 -4.73 -22.51 -3.13
C GLY A 148 -4.09 -22.23 -4.49
N GLU A 149 -2.94 -22.83 -4.78
CA GLU A 149 -2.27 -22.67 -6.07
C GLU A 149 -3.09 -23.30 -7.20
N VAL A 150 -3.65 -24.49 -6.95
CA VAL A 150 -4.59 -25.15 -7.87
C VAL A 150 -5.80 -24.27 -8.14
N LEU A 151 -6.40 -23.70 -7.08
CA LEU A 151 -7.52 -22.77 -7.22
C LEU A 151 -7.13 -21.53 -8.03
N GLY A 152 -5.98 -20.91 -7.73
CA GLY A 152 -5.47 -19.75 -8.45
C GLY A 152 -5.35 -20.00 -9.95
N ARG A 153 -4.73 -21.13 -10.36
CA ARG A 153 -4.62 -21.52 -11.77
C ARG A 153 -5.98 -21.74 -12.44
N ARG A 154 -6.92 -22.41 -11.77
CA ARG A 154 -8.27 -22.61 -12.32
C ARG A 154 -9.01 -21.28 -12.47
N LEU A 155 -8.89 -20.38 -11.50
CA LEU A 155 -9.48 -19.05 -11.57
C LEU A 155 -8.88 -18.22 -12.71
N ALA A 156 -7.58 -18.31 -12.96
CA ALA A 156 -6.95 -17.63 -14.10
C ALA A 156 -7.53 -18.09 -15.45
N SER A 157 -7.70 -19.40 -15.63
CA SER A 157 -8.31 -19.98 -16.83
C SER A 157 -9.77 -19.54 -17.00
N LEU A 158 -10.57 -19.62 -15.94
CA LEU A 158 -11.97 -19.21 -15.97
C LEU A 158 -12.15 -17.71 -16.18
N ALA A 159 -11.30 -16.90 -15.54
CA ALA A 159 -11.28 -15.45 -15.72
C ALA A 159 -11.06 -15.07 -17.19
N THR A 160 -10.12 -15.76 -17.85
CA THR A 160 -9.85 -15.57 -19.28
C THR A 160 -11.01 -16.02 -20.14
N TYR A 161 -11.62 -17.18 -19.83
CA TYR A 161 -12.70 -17.74 -20.64
C TYR A 161 -14.01 -16.93 -20.55
N PHE A 162 -14.36 -16.44 -19.36
CA PHE A 162 -15.59 -15.68 -19.13
C PHE A 162 -15.42 -14.15 -19.24
N ASP A 163 -14.21 -13.67 -19.50
CA ASP A 163 -13.85 -12.24 -19.47
C ASP A 163 -14.24 -11.57 -18.14
N LEU A 164 -13.85 -12.22 -17.04
CA LEU A 164 -14.15 -11.79 -15.66
C LEU A 164 -12.87 -11.65 -14.85
N HIS A 165 -12.88 -10.76 -13.86
CA HIS A 165 -11.76 -10.69 -12.93
C HIS A 165 -11.72 -11.91 -11.99
N PRO A 166 -10.54 -12.51 -11.69
CA PRO A 166 -10.43 -13.64 -10.76
C PRO A 166 -11.08 -13.39 -9.39
N ALA A 167 -10.99 -12.16 -8.88
CA ALA A 167 -11.63 -11.74 -7.63
C ALA A 167 -13.16 -11.94 -7.63
N ILE A 168 -13.83 -11.70 -8.76
CA ILE A 168 -15.30 -11.86 -8.90
C ILE A 168 -15.68 -13.34 -8.81
N LEU A 169 -14.90 -14.18 -9.50
CA LEU A 169 -15.06 -15.64 -9.46
C LEU A 169 -14.82 -16.19 -8.05
N LEU A 170 -13.77 -15.72 -7.38
CA LEU A 170 -13.44 -16.13 -6.02
C LEU A 170 -14.51 -15.73 -5.02
N VAL A 171 -15.05 -14.51 -5.10
CA VAL A 171 -16.18 -14.09 -4.27
C VAL A 171 -17.40 -14.97 -4.53
N SER A 172 -17.67 -15.33 -5.78
CA SER A 172 -18.79 -16.21 -6.14
C SER A 172 -18.62 -17.62 -5.58
N LEU A 173 -17.42 -18.22 -5.67
CA LEU A 173 -17.12 -19.51 -5.03
C LEU A 173 -17.33 -19.47 -3.51
N ARG A 174 -16.89 -18.40 -2.84
CA ARG A 174 -17.06 -18.28 -1.39
C ARG A 174 -18.53 -18.05 -1.00
N ARG A 175 -19.23 -17.16 -1.69
CA ARG A 175 -20.60 -16.74 -1.36
C ARG A 175 -21.67 -17.74 -1.81
N VAL A 176 -21.53 -18.33 -2.99
CA VAL A 176 -22.51 -19.27 -3.56
C VAL A 176 -22.19 -20.70 -3.13
N TYR A 177 -20.93 -21.11 -3.28
CA TYR A 177 -20.50 -22.50 -3.09
C TYR A 177 -19.94 -22.81 -1.69
N GLY A 178 -19.78 -21.80 -0.84
CA GLY A 178 -19.35 -21.99 0.54
C GLY A 178 -17.87 -22.31 0.70
N LEU A 179 -17.05 -21.95 -0.29
CA LEU A 179 -15.61 -22.12 -0.23
C LEU A 179 -15.01 -21.27 0.91
N THR A 180 -14.08 -21.86 1.67
CA THR A 180 -13.26 -21.21 2.69
C THR A 180 -11.80 -21.34 2.33
N LEU A 181 -11.03 -20.34 2.74
CA LEU A 181 -9.59 -20.24 2.49
C LEU A 181 -8.93 -20.08 3.84
N ASP A 182 -8.13 -21.07 4.22
CA ASP A 182 -7.37 -21.08 5.45
C ASP A 182 -5.89 -20.91 5.11
N VAL A 183 -5.33 -19.76 5.46
CA VAL A 183 -3.90 -19.50 5.28
C VAL A 183 -3.13 -20.17 6.42
N ARG A 184 -2.01 -20.79 6.07
CA ARG A 184 -1.06 -21.40 7.00
C ARG A 184 0.30 -20.75 6.79
N PHE A 185 0.96 -20.37 7.88
CA PHE A 185 2.34 -19.90 7.87
C PHE A 185 3.20 -20.94 8.59
N ASP A 186 4.30 -21.37 7.96
CA ASP A 186 5.20 -22.41 8.47
C ASP A 186 4.44 -23.68 8.92
N GLY A 187 3.44 -24.09 8.12
CA GLY A 187 2.56 -25.24 8.39
C GLY A 187 1.49 -25.02 9.48
N ARG A 188 1.50 -23.88 10.17
CA ARG A 188 0.56 -23.55 11.27
C ARG A 188 -0.60 -22.73 10.77
N LEU A 189 -1.81 -23.06 11.23
CA LEU A 189 -3.02 -22.32 10.86
C LEU A 189 -2.96 -20.89 11.42
N GLU A 190 -3.10 -19.90 10.53
CA GLU A 190 -2.93 -18.50 10.86
C GLU A 190 -3.93 -18.04 11.96
N ALA A 191 -5.17 -18.52 11.93
CA ALA A 191 -6.22 -18.12 12.85
C ALA A 191 -6.01 -18.57 14.32
N LYS A 192 -5.03 -19.42 14.60
CA LYS A 192 -4.72 -19.85 15.98
C LYS A 192 -3.34 -19.44 16.46
N HIS A 193 -2.32 -19.43 15.61
CA HIS A 193 -0.92 -19.19 16.03
C HIS A 193 -0.04 -18.75 14.86
N SER A 194 -0.39 -17.69 14.13
CA SER A 194 0.51 -17.13 13.10
C SER A 194 1.84 -16.62 13.69
N GLY A 195 1.89 -16.32 15.00
CA GLY A 195 3.06 -15.72 15.63
C GLY A 195 3.28 -14.25 15.24
N LEU A 196 2.53 -13.75 14.26
CA LEU A 196 2.61 -12.38 13.77
C LEU A 196 1.98 -11.42 14.79
N SER A 197 2.72 -10.37 15.11
CA SER A 197 2.16 -9.18 15.78
C SER A 197 1.11 -8.49 14.90
N ALA A 198 0.25 -7.68 15.50
CA ALA A 198 -0.77 -6.92 14.76
C ALA A 198 -0.15 -6.05 13.64
N GLY A 199 0.97 -5.36 13.94
CA GLY A 199 1.70 -4.55 12.97
C GLY A 199 2.26 -5.37 11.80
N GLN A 200 2.84 -6.54 12.08
CA GLN A 200 3.33 -7.45 11.02
C GLN A 200 2.18 -7.97 10.15
N ALA A 201 1.06 -8.36 10.74
CA ALA A 201 -0.12 -8.81 10.00
C ALA A 201 -0.70 -7.69 9.12
N MET A 202 -0.71 -6.44 9.61
CA MET A 202 -1.15 -5.27 8.85
C MET A 202 -0.22 -4.97 7.67
N LEU A 203 1.09 -5.04 7.89
CA LEU A 203 2.11 -4.85 6.85
C LEU A 203 2.00 -5.92 5.76
N LEU A 204 2.02 -7.21 6.14
CA LEU A 204 1.85 -8.33 5.21
C LEU A 204 0.55 -8.19 4.41
N SER A 205 -0.56 -7.88 5.10
CA SER A 205 -1.86 -7.67 4.46
C SER A 205 -1.86 -6.51 3.48
N MET A 206 -1.20 -5.40 3.79
CA MET A 206 -1.07 -4.28 2.85
C MET A 206 -0.33 -4.69 1.59
N VAL A 207 0.84 -5.31 1.73
CA VAL A 207 1.68 -5.73 0.59
C VAL A 207 0.95 -6.76 -0.28
N VAL A 208 0.35 -7.79 0.34
CA VAL A 208 -0.42 -8.82 -0.37
C VAL A 208 -1.60 -8.21 -1.13
N ARG A 209 -2.32 -7.26 -0.54
CA ARG A 209 -3.43 -6.55 -1.22
C ARG A 209 -2.96 -5.77 -2.44
N ILE A 210 -1.85 -5.04 -2.31
CA ILE A 210 -1.25 -4.29 -3.41
C ILE A 210 -0.81 -5.25 -4.51
N ALA A 211 -0.01 -6.25 -4.16
CA ALA A 211 0.50 -7.27 -5.07
C ALA A 211 -0.63 -7.98 -5.84
N ALA A 212 -1.72 -8.32 -5.16
CA ALA A 212 -2.85 -9.02 -5.78
C ALA A 212 -3.58 -8.16 -6.85
N ALA A 213 -3.60 -6.84 -6.68
CA ALA A 213 -4.40 -5.93 -7.51
C ALA A 213 -3.58 -5.12 -8.51
N ILE A 214 -2.26 -5.01 -8.33
CA ILE A 214 -1.38 -4.18 -9.16
C ILE A 214 -1.36 -4.65 -10.61
N ARG A 215 -1.26 -3.68 -11.53
CA ARG A 215 -1.12 -3.89 -12.96
C ARG A 215 -0.02 -2.96 -13.50
N PRO A 216 0.57 -3.28 -14.66
CA PRO A 216 1.50 -2.37 -15.33
C PRO A 216 0.92 -0.95 -15.45
N GLY A 217 1.66 0.05 -14.97
CA GLY A 217 1.22 1.46 -15.00
C GLY A 217 0.17 1.85 -13.95
N SER A 218 -0.02 1.05 -12.89
CA SER A 218 -0.91 1.42 -11.78
C SER A 218 -0.45 2.68 -11.05
N LEU A 219 -1.42 3.44 -10.52
CA LEU A 219 -1.21 4.49 -9.53
C LEU A 219 -1.65 3.97 -8.16
N VAL A 220 -0.71 3.81 -7.23
CA VAL A 220 -0.96 3.30 -5.88
C VAL A 220 -0.95 4.45 -4.89
N LEU A 221 -2.10 4.70 -4.26
CA LEU A 221 -2.28 5.70 -3.21
C LEU A 221 -2.31 4.97 -1.87
N ILE A 222 -1.40 5.32 -0.96
CA ILE A 222 -1.29 4.70 0.35
C ILE A 222 -1.42 5.78 1.41
N ASP A 223 -2.33 5.58 2.36
CA ASP A 223 -2.60 6.50 3.46
C ASP A 223 -2.16 5.88 4.78
N GLU A 224 -1.26 6.59 5.47
CA GLU A 224 -0.61 6.22 6.74
C GLU A 224 -0.22 4.73 6.84
N PRO A 225 0.71 4.23 5.99
CA PRO A 225 1.16 2.85 6.12
C PRO A 225 1.89 2.55 7.43
N GLU A 226 2.35 3.58 8.14
CA GLU A 226 3.04 3.48 9.43
C GLU A 226 2.12 3.14 10.62
N THR A 227 0.80 3.30 10.50
CA THR A 227 -0.11 3.17 11.65
C THR A 227 0.01 1.78 12.31
N GLY A 228 0.43 1.75 13.57
CA GLY A 228 0.56 0.50 14.35
C GLY A 228 1.80 -0.34 14.02
N THR A 229 2.78 0.21 13.30
CA THR A 229 4.04 -0.47 12.94
C THR A 229 5.24 0.07 13.72
N HIS A 230 6.22 -0.79 14.02
CA HIS A 230 7.50 -0.41 14.63
C HIS A 230 8.34 0.44 13.65
N PRO A 231 9.16 1.41 14.10
CA PRO A 231 10.02 2.22 13.25
C PRO A 231 10.86 1.42 12.23
N ASP A 232 11.44 0.29 12.64
CA ASP A 232 12.22 -0.57 11.73
C ASP A 232 11.39 -1.08 10.52
N TRP A 233 10.10 -1.33 10.73
CA TRP A 233 9.17 -1.71 9.64
C TRP A 233 8.80 -0.53 8.76
N GLN A 234 8.74 0.68 9.34
CA GLN A 234 8.46 1.90 8.59
C GLN A 234 9.62 2.19 7.63
N SER A 235 10.87 2.10 8.08
CA SER A 235 12.05 2.30 7.22
C SER A 235 12.17 1.22 6.14
N SER A 236 11.80 -0.03 6.42
CA SER A 236 11.87 -1.11 5.44
C SER A 236 10.70 -1.16 4.46
N PHE A 237 9.65 -0.36 4.64
CA PHE A 237 8.44 -0.42 3.82
C PHE A 237 8.70 -0.16 2.33
N ILE A 238 9.36 0.96 1.99
CA ILE A 238 9.63 1.31 0.59
C ILE A 238 10.59 0.30 -0.06
N PRO A 239 11.72 -0.08 0.57
CA PRO A 239 12.57 -1.17 0.08
C PRO A 239 11.80 -2.48 -0.14
N MET A 240 10.99 -2.91 0.83
CA MET A 240 10.20 -4.14 0.74
C MET A 240 9.24 -4.12 -0.44
N ILE A 241 8.54 -3.00 -0.68
CA ILE A 241 7.65 -2.85 -1.84
C ILE A 241 8.45 -2.97 -3.15
N LYS A 242 9.62 -2.33 -3.24
CA LYS A 242 10.51 -2.40 -4.41
C LYS A 242 11.07 -3.80 -4.66
N GLU A 243 11.33 -4.57 -3.60
CA GLU A 243 11.81 -5.95 -3.69
C GLU A 243 10.70 -6.94 -4.03
N THR A 244 9.50 -6.73 -3.49
CA THR A 244 8.34 -7.62 -3.68
C THR A 244 7.73 -7.45 -5.07
N LEU A 245 7.61 -6.21 -5.54
CA LEU A 245 6.90 -5.92 -6.79
C LEU A 245 7.84 -5.99 -8.00
N PRO A 246 7.42 -6.67 -9.08
CA PRO A 246 8.25 -6.85 -10.25
C PRO A 246 8.45 -5.52 -11.00
N PRO A 247 9.63 -5.27 -11.60
CA PRO A 247 9.90 -4.05 -12.37
C PRO A 247 8.86 -3.77 -13.47
N GLU A 248 8.29 -4.83 -14.06
CA GLU A 248 7.26 -4.77 -15.10
C GLU A 248 5.94 -4.19 -14.62
N ALA A 249 5.71 -4.10 -13.30
CA ALA A 249 4.57 -3.38 -12.76
C ALA A 249 4.65 -1.87 -13.07
N ALA A 250 5.84 -1.30 -13.25
CA ALA A 250 6.07 0.07 -13.71
C ALA A 250 5.05 1.09 -13.13
N SER A 251 4.84 1.04 -11.82
CA SER A 251 3.74 1.73 -11.12
C SER A 251 4.25 2.92 -10.31
N HIS A 252 3.40 3.92 -10.14
CA HIS A 252 3.68 5.09 -9.31
C HIS A 252 3.06 4.94 -7.93
N PHE A 253 3.81 5.26 -6.88
CA PHE A 253 3.35 5.19 -5.50
C PHE A 253 3.30 6.61 -4.91
N PHE A 254 2.14 7.00 -4.40
CA PHE A 254 1.95 8.20 -3.59
C PHE A 254 1.61 7.76 -2.17
N ILE A 255 2.47 8.12 -1.22
CA ILE A 255 2.33 7.73 0.18
C ILE A 255 2.09 9.00 1.00
N ALA A 256 0.93 9.10 1.63
CA ALA A 256 0.68 10.08 2.67
C ALA A 256 1.21 9.51 3.99
N SER A 257 2.11 10.25 4.65
CA SER A 257 2.83 9.77 5.83
C SER A 257 3.20 10.94 6.75
N HIS A 258 3.09 10.69 8.05
CA HIS A 258 3.66 11.51 9.12
C HIS A 258 4.96 10.89 9.68
N SER A 259 5.36 9.71 9.20
CA SER A 259 6.58 9.04 9.63
C SER A 259 7.84 9.59 8.94
N PRO A 260 8.83 10.09 9.71
CA PRO A 260 10.14 10.43 9.16
C PRO A 260 10.94 9.21 8.69
N PHE A 261 10.61 8.02 9.19
CA PHE A 261 11.26 6.75 8.80
C PHE A 261 10.84 6.29 7.41
N LEU A 262 9.61 6.58 6.98
CA LEU A 262 9.19 6.33 5.60
C LEU A 262 9.85 7.33 4.63
N VAL A 263 9.92 8.59 5.06
CA VAL A 263 10.46 9.69 4.24
C VAL A 263 11.95 9.50 3.92
N SER A 264 12.72 8.82 4.78
CA SER A 264 14.17 8.59 4.55
C SER A 264 14.50 7.78 3.30
N ASP A 265 13.57 6.94 2.84
CA ASP A 265 13.72 6.09 1.64
C ASP A 265 12.85 6.53 0.45
N ALA A 266 12.19 7.68 0.58
CA ALA A 266 11.39 8.27 -0.49
C ALA A 266 12.29 8.75 -1.65
N ASN A 267 11.76 8.64 -2.87
CA ASN A 267 12.41 9.17 -4.06
C ASN A 267 12.22 10.68 -4.18
N ASP A 268 10.98 11.12 -4.04
CA ASP A 268 10.55 12.50 -4.11
C ASP A 268 9.69 12.79 -2.88
N VAL A 269 9.80 14.01 -2.32
CA VAL A 269 9.03 14.41 -1.14
C VAL A 269 8.25 15.67 -1.43
N LEU A 270 6.95 15.58 -1.23
CA LEU A 270 6.00 16.68 -1.37
C LEU A 270 5.53 17.09 0.03
N ARG A 271 5.84 18.33 0.43
CA ARG A 271 5.41 18.88 1.72
C ARG A 271 4.06 19.56 1.56
N ALA A 272 3.12 19.23 2.44
CA ALA A 272 1.88 19.97 2.62
C ALA A 272 2.07 21.03 3.71
N ASP A 273 1.59 22.25 3.48
CA ASP A 273 1.64 23.38 4.42
C ASP A 273 0.25 23.72 5.00
N GLY A 274 -0.73 22.84 4.82
CA GLY A 274 -2.14 23.07 5.16
C GLY A 274 -2.95 23.77 4.06
N SER A 275 -2.29 24.20 2.98
CA SER A 275 -2.96 24.62 1.74
C SER A 275 -3.25 23.41 0.83
N PRO A 276 -4.05 23.56 -0.24
CA PRO A 276 -4.27 22.49 -1.22
C PRO A 276 -3.08 22.28 -2.17
N LEU A 277 -2.00 23.06 -2.01
CA LEU A 277 -0.80 22.97 -2.84
C LEU A 277 0.29 22.19 -2.10
N PHE A 278 1.07 21.44 -2.86
CA PHE A 278 2.25 20.75 -2.36
C PHE A 278 3.50 21.53 -2.78
N GLU A 279 4.42 21.69 -1.85
CA GLU A 279 5.77 22.20 -2.12
C GLU A 279 6.71 21.02 -2.33
N GLU A 280 7.42 21.00 -3.45
CA GLU A 280 8.45 20.00 -3.72
C GLU A 280 9.69 20.27 -2.87
N VAL A 281 10.13 19.27 -2.12
CA VAL A 281 11.38 19.33 -1.38
C VAL A 281 12.53 19.05 -2.35
N THR A 282 13.25 20.10 -2.75
CA THR A 282 14.36 19.98 -3.71
C THR A 282 15.67 19.48 -3.10
N SER A 283 15.76 19.38 -1.77
CA SER A 283 16.95 18.85 -1.09
C SER A 283 16.95 17.33 -1.12
N ASP A 284 18.11 16.71 -1.33
CA ASP A 284 18.24 15.26 -1.26
C ASP A 284 17.92 14.73 0.15
N VAL A 285 16.77 14.10 0.28
CA VAL A 285 16.26 13.53 1.54
C VAL A 285 16.92 12.19 1.83
N ARG A 286 17.44 11.52 0.80
CA ARG A 286 17.96 10.16 0.93
C ARG A 286 19.25 10.17 1.75
N GLY A 287 19.27 9.35 2.79
CA GLY A 287 20.42 9.28 3.72
C GLY A 287 20.50 10.43 4.73
N MET A 288 19.50 11.33 4.79
CA MET A 288 19.37 12.24 5.92
C MET A 288 19.11 11.46 7.21
N SER A 289 19.61 11.96 8.34
CA SER A 289 19.24 11.40 9.65
C SER A 289 17.76 11.69 9.94
N VAL A 290 17.16 10.87 10.81
CA VAL A 290 15.76 11.06 11.23
C VAL A 290 15.55 12.44 11.86
N GLU A 291 16.51 12.92 12.66
CA GLU A 291 16.45 14.28 13.22
C GLU A 291 16.54 15.34 12.13
N GLY A 292 17.38 15.12 11.10
CA GLY A 292 17.48 15.97 9.93
C GLY A 292 16.16 16.06 9.17
N ILE A 293 15.49 14.94 8.96
CA ILE A 293 14.17 14.87 8.31
C ILE A 293 13.11 15.59 9.14
N LEU A 294 13.05 15.33 10.45
CA LEU A 294 12.12 16.01 11.36
C LEU A 294 12.26 17.53 11.28
N TYR A 295 13.49 18.03 11.26
CA TYR A 295 13.72 19.47 11.19
C TYR A 295 13.51 20.05 9.79
N ARG A 296 14.11 19.46 8.76
CA ARG A 296 14.14 20.03 7.40
C ARG A 296 12.84 19.82 6.63
N ILE A 297 12.15 18.70 6.87
CA ILE A 297 10.93 18.34 6.14
C ILE A 297 9.69 18.67 6.97
N PHE A 298 9.64 18.17 8.21
CA PHE A 298 8.47 18.32 9.08
C PHE A 298 8.47 19.61 9.90
N GLY A 299 9.53 20.44 9.84
CA GLY A 299 9.62 21.68 10.60
C GLY A 299 9.55 21.46 12.12
N THR A 300 9.87 20.26 12.60
CA THR A 300 9.73 19.86 14.00
C THR A 300 11.09 19.83 14.69
N ARG A 301 11.14 20.32 15.93
CA ARG A 301 12.37 20.34 16.73
C ARG A 301 12.51 19.06 17.57
N VAL A 302 13.73 18.52 17.57
CA VAL A 302 14.20 17.53 18.54
C VAL A 302 15.36 18.16 19.33
N VAL A 303 15.44 17.92 20.64
CA VAL A 303 16.54 18.42 21.47
C VAL A 303 17.85 17.79 21.02
N GLY A 304 18.91 18.60 20.86
CA GLY A 304 20.23 18.12 20.43
C GLY A 304 20.32 17.83 18.92
N ASN A 305 19.42 18.37 18.12
CA ASN A 305 19.44 18.19 16.67
C ASN A 305 20.61 18.95 16.03
N SER A 306 21.60 18.20 15.54
CA SER A 306 22.80 18.75 14.89
C SER A 306 22.49 19.58 13.64
N ALA A 307 21.37 19.33 12.96
CA ALA A 307 20.94 20.14 11.82
C ALA A 307 20.49 21.54 12.24
N VAL A 308 19.88 21.68 13.42
CA VAL A 308 19.54 22.99 14.00
C VAL A 308 20.82 23.73 14.38
N ASP A 309 21.76 23.05 15.04
CA ASP A 309 23.04 23.64 15.45
C ASP A 309 23.88 24.09 14.24
N ALA A 310 23.85 23.32 13.14
CA ALA A 310 24.49 23.69 11.89
C ALA A 310 23.87 24.96 11.28
N ASP A 311 22.54 25.07 11.25
CA ASP A 311 21.85 26.26 10.71
C ASP A 311 22.07 27.49 11.60
N LEU A 312 22.05 27.33 12.94
CA LEU A 312 22.40 28.38 13.89
C LEU A 312 23.84 28.86 13.67
N THR A 313 24.78 27.93 13.51
CA THR A 313 26.19 28.27 13.26
C THR A 313 26.33 29.05 11.96
N ARG A 314 25.68 28.62 10.87
CA ARG A 314 25.69 29.35 9.58
C ARG A 314 25.21 30.79 9.75
N VAL A 315 24.04 30.99 10.38
CA VAL A 315 23.46 32.33 10.57
C VAL A 315 24.36 33.20 11.45
N VAL A 316 24.86 32.68 12.58
CA VAL A 316 25.74 33.43 13.49
C VAL A 316 27.09 33.77 12.85
N THR A 317 27.68 32.84 12.09
CA THR A 317 28.93 33.07 11.34
C THR A 317 28.75 34.18 10.31
N TRP A 318 27.61 34.20 9.61
CA TRP A 318 27.27 35.26 8.67
C TRP A 318 27.07 36.62 9.37
N ILE A 319 26.27 36.68 10.44
CA ILE A 319 26.07 37.91 11.25
C ILE A 319 27.41 38.47 11.75
N SER A 320 28.33 37.59 12.14
CA SER A 320 29.65 37.98 12.67
C SER A 320 30.60 38.52 11.61
N GLY A 321 30.23 38.53 10.33
CA GLY A 321 31.11 38.93 9.21
C GLY A 321 32.30 37.99 9.01
N ARG A 322 32.25 36.78 9.57
CA ARG A 322 33.31 35.76 9.46
C ARG A 322 32.96 34.80 8.33
N GLU A 323 32.88 35.29 7.11
CA GLU A 323 32.59 34.44 5.96
C GLU A 323 33.66 33.35 5.83
N GLN A 324 33.26 32.10 6.04
CA GLN A 324 34.05 30.94 5.63
C GLN A 324 33.51 30.50 4.27
N GLY A 325 34.42 30.39 3.29
CA GLY A 325 34.08 30.20 1.88
C GLY A 325 33.09 29.06 1.61
N ALA A 326 32.34 29.23 0.52
CA ALA A 326 31.29 28.37 -0.06
C ALA A 326 29.84 28.54 0.45
N GLN A 327 29.53 29.46 1.36
CA GLN A 327 28.13 29.74 1.74
C GLN A 327 27.52 30.80 0.82
N THR A 328 26.41 30.48 0.16
CA THR A 328 25.68 31.44 -0.68
C THR A 328 24.65 32.22 0.15
N PRO A 329 24.24 33.44 -0.26
CA PRO A 329 23.14 34.15 0.38
C PRO A 329 21.85 33.33 0.47
N SER A 330 21.60 32.46 -0.52
CA SER A 330 20.47 31.54 -0.54
C SER A 330 20.52 30.52 0.60
N ASP A 331 21.70 30.02 0.96
CA ASP A 331 21.87 29.06 2.06
C ASP A 331 21.52 29.69 3.42
N ILE A 332 21.91 30.95 3.61
CA ILE A 332 21.61 31.71 4.83
C ILE A 332 20.12 31.98 4.94
N ILE A 333 19.48 32.42 3.85
CA ILE A 333 18.03 32.64 3.81
C ILE A 333 17.28 31.33 4.11
N GLY A 334 17.68 30.22 3.48
CA GLY A 334 17.07 28.92 3.74
C GLY A 334 17.24 28.46 5.19
N ALA A 335 18.40 28.69 5.82
CA ALA A 335 18.62 28.40 7.25
C ALA A 335 17.75 29.28 8.15
N ALA A 336 17.64 30.59 7.85
CA ALA A 336 16.80 31.50 8.60
C ALA A 336 15.32 31.09 8.56
N ILE A 337 14.79 30.76 7.37
CA ILE A 337 13.40 30.29 7.21
C ILE A 337 13.14 29.01 8.03
N ARG A 338 14.07 28.05 8.03
CA ARG A 338 13.91 26.82 8.83
C ARG A 338 13.98 27.11 10.34
N LEU A 339 14.83 28.04 10.77
CA LEU A 339 14.92 28.46 12.17
C LEU A 339 13.66 29.23 12.61
N GLU A 340 13.08 30.05 11.74
CA GLU A 340 11.79 30.70 11.96
C GLU A 340 10.67 29.67 12.16
N GLY A 341 10.67 28.59 11.37
CA GLY A 341 9.70 27.49 11.50
C GLY A 341 9.69 26.80 12.87
N ILE A 342 10.80 26.85 13.62
CA ILE A 342 10.90 26.29 14.98
C ILE A 342 10.93 27.35 16.08
N SER A 343 10.75 28.64 15.73
CA SER A 343 10.77 29.76 16.66
C SER A 343 9.51 29.77 17.53
N SER A 344 9.68 29.75 18.85
CA SER A 344 8.59 29.84 19.83
C SER A 344 9.06 30.56 21.11
N GLU A 345 8.17 30.75 22.09
CA GLU A 345 8.54 31.27 23.41
C GLU A 345 9.60 30.40 24.12
N GLU A 346 9.69 29.12 23.76
CA GLU A 346 10.64 28.16 24.33
C GLU A 346 12.03 28.20 23.67
N THR A 347 12.22 29.00 22.62
CA THR A 347 13.49 29.09 21.87
C THR A 347 14.13 30.49 21.91
N PRO A 348 14.40 31.07 23.10
CA PRO A 348 14.86 32.46 23.20
C PRO A 348 16.19 32.72 22.46
N THR A 349 17.06 31.72 22.36
CA THR A 349 18.34 31.84 21.63
C THR A 349 18.12 31.93 20.12
N VAL A 350 17.21 31.11 19.57
CA VAL A 350 16.85 31.14 18.14
C VAL A 350 16.24 32.51 17.82
N ASN A 351 15.31 32.96 18.65
CA ASN A 351 14.60 34.24 18.47
C ASN A 351 15.57 35.42 18.49
N ALA A 352 16.55 35.41 19.40
CA ALA A 352 17.57 36.45 19.49
C ALA A 352 18.46 36.50 18.23
N ILE A 353 18.88 35.34 17.73
CA ILE A 353 19.71 35.24 16.52
C ILE A 353 18.95 35.72 15.28
N LEU A 354 17.68 35.31 15.13
CA LEU A 354 16.82 35.77 14.04
C LEU A 354 16.58 37.28 14.09
N ALA A 355 16.34 37.84 15.29
CA ALA A 355 16.17 39.28 15.46
C ALA A 355 17.45 40.06 15.07
N GLU A 356 18.63 39.53 15.40
CA GLU A 356 19.90 40.15 15.01
C GLU A 356 20.16 40.05 13.50
N LEU A 357 19.78 38.93 12.88
CA LEU A 357 19.86 38.76 11.42
C LEU A 357 19.08 39.85 10.67
N VAL A 358 17.86 40.14 11.11
CA VAL A 358 17.02 41.21 10.53
C VAL A 358 17.71 42.57 10.66
N ARG A 359 18.23 42.90 11.86
CA ARG A 359 18.92 44.18 12.10
C ARG A 359 20.14 44.37 11.20
N VAL A 360 20.93 43.32 10.98
CA VAL A 360 22.11 43.38 10.10
C VAL A 360 21.69 43.61 8.65
N ARG A 361 20.59 43.00 8.20
CA ARG A 361 20.06 43.16 6.83
C ARG A 361 19.52 44.56 6.54
N GLU A 362 18.99 45.24 7.56
CA GLU A 362 18.42 46.59 7.44
C GLU A 362 19.46 47.71 7.60
N ARG A 363 20.73 47.40 7.88
CA ARG A 363 21.79 48.41 7.91
C ARG A 363 22.01 48.97 6.50
N PRO A 364 21.92 50.31 6.30
CA PRO A 364 22.28 50.90 5.01
C PRO A 364 23.75 50.62 4.71
N ALA A 365 24.05 50.22 3.48
CA ALA A 365 25.42 50.06 3.00
C ALA A 365 26.13 51.42 3.13
N SER A 366 27.08 51.48 4.06
CA SER A 366 27.91 52.66 4.34
C SER A 366 28.98 52.88 3.29
#